data_AF-A0A968I298-F1
#
_entry.id   AF-A0A968I298-F1
#
_cell.length_a   1.000
_cell.length_b   1.000
_cell.length_c   1.000
_cell.angle_alpha   90.00
_cell.angle_beta   90.00
_cell.angle_gamma   90.00
#
_symmetry.space_group_name_H-M   'P 1'
#
loop_
_entity.id
_entity.type
_entity.pdbx_description
1 polymer ?
#
loop_
_entity_poly.entity_id
_entity_poly.type
_entity_poly.pdbx_seq_one_letter_code
_entity_poly.pdbx_strand_id
1 'polypeptide(L)'
;MKASSLFRVRWQPLDRAACLVLLFLTGLTLVLLFSGDRTAPQVRDFSWHEQQVTGADNAFLITFSRPMDQQTVERNLRIEPALPGKFSWAGRRLAYTLSQPRDLWPNLSALPRQCL
;
A
#
# COMPACT_ATOMS: atom_id res chain seq x y z
N MET A 1 -13.43 31.92 -51.96
CA MET A 1 -12.17 31.35 -51.44
C MET A 1 -11.50 32.39 -50.57
N LYS A 2 -11.59 32.27 -49.24
CA LYS A 2 -10.98 33.21 -48.28
C LYS A 2 -9.55 32.75 -48.02
N ALA A 3 -8.59 33.57 -48.40
CA ALA A 3 -7.18 33.36 -48.09
C ALA A 3 -7.02 33.24 -46.57
N SER A 4 -6.53 32.09 -46.13
CA SER A 4 -6.14 31.80 -44.76
C SER A 4 -5.10 32.82 -44.31
N SER A 5 -5.48 33.60 -43.30
CA SER A 5 -4.64 34.59 -42.65
C SER A 5 -3.37 33.93 -42.12
N LEU A 6 -2.24 34.23 -42.77
CA LEU A 6 -0.90 33.90 -42.32
C LEU A 6 -0.67 34.56 -40.95
N PHE A 7 -0.83 33.79 -39.89
CA PHE A 7 -0.53 34.19 -38.51
C PHE A 7 1.00 34.36 -38.40
N ARG A 8 1.48 35.56 -38.69
CA ARG A 8 2.90 35.93 -38.56
C ARG A 8 3.21 36.08 -37.07
N VAL A 9 3.53 34.97 -36.40
CA VAL A 9 4.00 34.95 -35.01
C VAL A 9 5.27 35.79 -34.95
N ARG A 10 5.17 36.98 -34.37
CA ARG A 10 6.31 37.85 -34.12
C ARG A 10 6.93 37.38 -32.81
N TRP A 11 7.95 36.53 -32.92
CA TRP A 11 8.68 35.93 -31.80
C TRP A 11 9.23 37.02 -30.87
N GLN A 12 8.45 37.39 -29.87
CA GLN A 12 8.91 38.25 -28.79
C GLN A 12 9.81 37.43 -27.86
N PRO A 13 10.77 38.05 -27.16
CA PRO A 13 11.61 37.35 -26.17
C PRO A 13 10.77 36.65 -25.10
N LEU A 14 9.58 37.20 -24.80
CA LEU A 14 8.59 36.60 -23.90
C LEU A 14 8.06 35.26 -24.40
N ASP A 15 7.87 35.11 -25.72
CA ASP A 15 7.33 33.89 -26.34
C ASP A 15 8.32 32.72 -26.22
N ARG A 16 9.63 33.04 -26.31
CA ARG A 16 10.70 32.06 -26.08
C ARG A 16 10.76 31.59 -24.63
N ALA A 17 10.64 32.52 -23.68
CA ALA A 17 10.57 32.18 -22.26
C ALA A 17 9.32 31.33 -21.95
N ALA A 18 8.17 31.70 -22.51
CA ALA A 18 6.94 30.93 -22.38
C ALA A 18 7.08 29.52 -22.95
N CYS A 19 7.64 29.36 -24.15
CA CYS A 19 7.91 28.05 -24.75
C CYS A 19 8.84 27.19 -23.88
N LEU A 20 9.90 27.76 -23.31
CA LEU A 20 10.81 27.04 -22.41
C LEU A 20 10.10 26.56 -21.14
N VAL A 21 9.29 27.43 -20.53
CA VAL A 21 8.51 27.09 -19.32
C VAL A 21 7.48 26.00 -19.65
N LEU A 22 6.79 26.11 -20.78
CA LEU A 22 5.82 25.10 -21.22
C LEU A 22 6.49 23.75 -21.43
N LEU A 23 7.61 23.70 -22.16
CA LEU A 23 8.36 22.46 -22.38
C LEU A 23 8.88 21.86 -21.07
N PHE A 24 9.37 22.70 -20.16
CA PHE A 24 9.84 22.26 -18.84
C PHE A 24 8.71 21.64 -18.01
N LEU A 25 7.56 22.32 -17.90
CA LEU A 25 6.40 21.82 -17.17
C LEU A 25 5.86 20.52 -17.78
N THR A 26 5.76 20.46 -19.10
CA THR A 26 5.30 19.26 -19.81
C THR A 26 6.25 18.08 -19.57
N GLY A 27 7.56 18.32 -19.62
CA GLY A 27 8.57 17.32 -19.29
C GLY A 27 8.46 16.86 -17.84
N LEU A 28 8.27 17.79 -16.89
CA LEU A 28 8.10 17.47 -15.47
C LEU A 28 6.84 16.63 -15.22
N THR A 29 5.73 16.95 -15.89
CA THR A 29 4.51 16.13 -15.84
C THR A 29 4.74 14.73 -16.42
N LEU A 30 5.41 14.59 -17.57
CA LEU A 30 5.74 13.29 -18.17
C LEU A 30 6.65 12.46 -17.26
N VAL A 31 7.65 13.08 -16.63
CA VAL A 31 8.54 12.41 -15.66
C VAL A 31 7.75 11.93 -14.45
N LEU A 32 6.84 12.74 -13.91
CA LEU A 32 5.98 12.34 -12.79
C LEU A 32 5.04 11.20 -13.17
N LEU A 33 4.44 11.23 -14.37
CA LEU A 33 3.60 10.15 -14.87
C LEU A 33 4.39 8.84 -15.06
N PHE A 34 5.61 8.93 -15.59
CA PHE A 34 6.46 7.75 -15.80
C PHE A 34 7.04 7.19 -14.49
N SER A 35 7.30 8.07 -13.50
CA SER A 35 7.82 7.68 -12.18
C SER A 35 6.70 7.26 -11.21
N GLY A 36 5.45 7.61 -11.51
CA GLY A 36 4.30 7.57 -10.60
C GLY A 36 3.72 6.19 -10.27
N ASP A 37 4.21 5.11 -10.88
CA ASP A 37 3.62 3.77 -10.69
C ASP A 37 4.39 2.84 -9.74
N ARG A 38 5.32 3.39 -8.94
CA ARG A 38 6.04 2.63 -7.91
C ARG A 38 5.38 2.70 -6.53
N THR A 39 4.06 2.67 -6.47
CA THR A 39 3.38 2.51 -5.17
C THR A 39 3.45 1.03 -4.77
N ALA A 40 4.48 0.67 -4.00
CA ALA A 40 4.60 -0.65 -3.40
C ALA A 40 3.30 -0.99 -2.64
N PRO A 41 2.83 -2.24 -2.70
CA PRO A 41 1.63 -2.64 -1.98
C PRO A 41 1.88 -2.49 -0.48
N GLN A 42 1.14 -1.58 0.17
CA GLN A 42 1.24 -1.34 1.60
C GLN A 42 0.06 -1.98 2.34
N VAL A 43 0.34 -2.54 3.52
CA VAL A 43 -0.67 -3.05 4.46
C VAL A 43 -1.49 -1.85 4.91
N ARG A 44 -2.79 -1.85 4.57
CA ARG A 44 -3.64 -0.68 4.76
C ARG A 44 -4.27 -0.66 6.15
N ASP A 45 -4.66 -1.84 6.63
CA ASP A 45 -5.30 -2.01 7.93
C ASP A 45 -4.89 -3.35 8.54
N PHE A 46 -4.31 -3.30 9.73
CA PHE A 46 -4.12 -4.44 10.61
C PHE A 46 -5.15 -4.32 11.72
N SER A 47 -6.03 -5.31 11.90
CA SER A 47 -7.17 -5.16 12.83
C SER A 47 -6.75 -4.97 14.29
N TRP A 48 -5.50 -5.29 14.63
CA TRP A 48 -4.90 -5.08 15.95
C TRP A 48 -4.12 -3.77 16.08
N HIS A 49 -4.09 -2.91 15.05
CA HIS A 49 -3.32 -1.66 15.09
C HIS A 49 -4.06 -0.52 15.84
N GLU A 50 -5.38 -0.59 16.02
CA GLU A 50 -6.15 0.46 16.75
C GLU A 50 -7.39 -0.05 17.53
N GLN A 51 -7.63 -1.36 17.65
CA GLN A 51 -8.71 -1.89 18.49
C GLN A 51 -8.17 -2.74 19.63
N GLN A 52 -8.68 -2.51 20.85
CA GLN A 52 -8.44 -3.39 22.00
C GLN A 52 -8.95 -4.79 21.69
N VAL A 53 -8.02 -5.68 21.34
CA VAL A 53 -8.38 -7.07 21.11
C VAL A 53 -8.55 -7.76 22.45
N THR A 54 -9.81 -8.01 22.77
CA THR A 54 -10.22 -8.71 23.99
C THR A 54 -9.93 -10.21 23.80
N GLY A 55 -9.50 -10.90 24.86
CA GLY A 55 -8.99 -12.29 24.84
C GLY A 55 -9.95 -13.39 24.36
N ALA A 56 -11.09 -13.06 23.75
CA ALA A 56 -12.01 -13.98 23.10
C ALA A 56 -11.75 -14.15 21.59
N ASP A 57 -10.96 -13.25 20.98
CA ASP A 57 -10.70 -13.28 19.54
C ASP A 57 -9.58 -14.27 19.21
N ASN A 58 -9.99 -15.49 18.82
CA ASN A 58 -9.10 -16.54 18.35
C ASN A 58 -8.58 -16.30 16.92
N ALA A 59 -8.85 -15.13 16.32
CA ALA A 59 -8.41 -14.83 14.97
C ALA A 59 -7.91 -13.40 14.80
N PHE A 60 -6.87 -13.21 13.98
CA PHE A 60 -6.43 -11.88 13.55
C PHE A 60 -6.76 -11.66 12.08
N LEU A 61 -7.12 -10.42 11.72
CA LEU A 61 -7.49 -10.05 10.35
C LEU A 61 -6.52 -9.01 9.79
N ILE A 62 -6.08 -9.23 8.56
CA ILE A 62 -5.25 -8.31 7.78
C ILE A 62 -6.03 -7.95 6.52
N THR A 63 -6.25 -6.65 6.29
CA THR A 63 -6.90 -6.16 5.07
C THR A 63 -5.88 -5.46 4.18
N PHE A 64 -5.76 -5.94 2.95
CA PHE A 64 -4.86 -5.36 1.96
C PHE A 64 -5.57 -4.31 1.10
N SER A 65 -4.83 -3.28 0.70
CA SER A 65 -5.33 -2.23 -0.20
C SER A 65 -5.69 -2.76 -1.59
N ARG A 66 -5.03 -3.86 -2.02
CA ARG A 66 -5.15 -4.50 -3.33
C ARG A 66 -5.19 -6.02 -3.16
N PRO A 67 -5.72 -6.80 -4.13
CA PRO A 67 -5.57 -8.25 -4.14
C PRO A 67 -4.08 -8.62 -4.12
N MET A 68 -3.68 -9.45 -3.16
CA MET A 68 -2.32 -9.98 -3.03
C MET A 68 -2.27 -11.42 -3.50
N ASP A 69 -1.09 -11.89 -3.88
CA ASP A 69 -0.82 -13.32 -4.04
C ASP A 69 -0.78 -13.99 -2.66
N GLN A 70 -1.76 -14.85 -2.41
CA GLN A 70 -1.95 -15.55 -1.13
C GLN A 70 -0.73 -16.38 -0.74
N GLN A 71 -0.14 -17.11 -1.70
CA GLN A 71 1.00 -17.99 -1.45
C GLN A 71 2.26 -17.20 -1.09
N THR A 72 2.40 -16.01 -1.66
CA THR A 72 3.50 -15.10 -1.33
C THR A 72 3.31 -14.47 0.04
N VAL A 73 2.08 -14.10 0.42
CA VAL A 73 1.80 -13.58 1.76
C VAL A 73 2.04 -14.66 2.82
N GLU A 74 1.52 -15.88 2.65
CA GLU A 74 1.69 -16.96 3.63
C GLU A 74 3.16 -17.34 3.85
N ARG A 75 3.97 -17.38 2.79
CA ARG A 75 5.41 -17.69 2.91
C ARG A 75 6.23 -16.60 3.60
N ASN A 76 5.81 -15.34 3.49
CA ASN A 76 6.54 -14.20 4.03
C ASN A 76 5.97 -13.71 5.37
N LEU A 77 4.78 -14.18 5.76
CA LEU A 77 4.19 -13.80 7.04
C LEU A 77 4.95 -14.48 8.18
N ARG A 78 5.54 -13.65 9.05
CA ARG A 78 6.18 -14.09 10.29
C ARG A 78 5.32 -13.68 11.45
N ILE A 79 4.96 -14.65 12.29
CA ILE A 79 4.20 -14.45 13.51
C ILE A 79 5.16 -14.75 14.65
N GLU A 80 5.48 -13.72 15.44
CA GLU A 80 6.35 -13.84 16.61
C GLU A 80 5.58 -13.40 17.85
N PRO A 81 5.43 -14.26 18.88
CA PRO A 81 5.86 -15.67 18.93
C PRO A 81 5.11 -16.55 17.93
N ALA A 82 5.70 -17.68 17.52
CA ALA A 82 5.08 -18.61 16.58
C ALA A 82 3.80 -19.21 17.17
N LEU A 83 2.64 -18.70 16.76
CA LEU A 83 1.35 -19.17 17.20
C LEU A 83 0.77 -20.12 16.14
N PRO A 84 0.43 -21.38 16.46
CA PRO A 84 -0.15 -22.30 15.50
C PRO A 84 -1.61 -21.92 15.17
N GLY A 85 -1.94 -21.99 13.89
CA GLY A 85 -3.24 -21.59 13.38
C GLY A 85 -3.40 -21.88 11.90
N LYS A 86 -4.51 -21.42 11.33
CA LYS A 86 -4.92 -21.64 9.94
C LYS A 86 -5.18 -20.33 9.23
N PHE A 87 -4.74 -20.25 7.98
CA PHE A 87 -5.05 -19.14 7.06
C PHE A 87 -6.42 -19.34 6.41
N SER A 88 -7.20 -18.27 6.33
CA SER A 88 -8.47 -18.19 5.62
C SER A 88 -8.52 -16.89 4.84
N TRP A 89 -8.94 -16.95 3.58
CA TRP A 89 -8.91 -15.81 2.66
C TRP A 89 -10.31 -15.44 2.19
N ALA A 90 -10.58 -14.14 2.18
CA ALA A 90 -11.80 -13.56 1.63
C ALA A 90 -11.45 -12.37 0.72
N GLY A 91 -11.14 -12.65 -0.54
CA GLY A 91 -10.75 -11.65 -1.54
C GLY A 91 -9.43 -10.96 -1.17
N ARG A 92 -9.52 -9.73 -0.63
CA ARG A 92 -8.38 -8.90 -0.20
C ARG A 92 -8.10 -8.95 1.31
N ARG A 93 -8.77 -9.84 2.04
CA ARG A 93 -8.64 -10.00 3.48
C ARG A 93 -8.06 -11.37 3.82
N LEU A 94 -7.10 -11.38 4.72
CA LEU A 94 -6.55 -12.57 5.35
C LEU A 94 -7.08 -12.65 6.78
N ALA A 95 -7.62 -13.80 7.16
CA ALA A 95 -7.97 -14.14 8.53
C ALA A 95 -7.08 -15.31 8.98
N TYR A 96 -6.40 -15.16 10.10
CA TYR A 96 -5.62 -16.24 10.71
C TYR A 96 -6.29 -16.68 12.00
N THR A 97 -6.77 -17.92 12.05
CA THR A 97 -7.45 -18.48 13.22
C THR A 97 -6.50 -19.38 13.99
N LEU A 98 -6.30 -19.08 15.27
CA LEU A 98 -5.50 -19.88 16.20
C LEU A 98 -6.15 -21.25 16.38
N SER A 99 -5.36 -22.32 16.30
CA SER A 99 -5.84 -23.68 16.52
C SER A 99 -6.01 -24.01 18.00
N GLN A 100 -5.38 -23.21 18.87
CA GLN A 100 -5.43 -23.37 20.32
C GLN A 100 -5.80 -22.04 20.97
N PRO A 101 -6.61 -22.05 22.04
CA PRO A 101 -6.82 -20.91 22.91
C PRO A 101 -5.49 -20.32 23.39
N ARG A 102 -5.37 -18.99 23.37
CA ARG A 102 -4.14 -18.25 23.73
C ARG A 102 -3.63 -18.64 25.13
N ASP A 103 -4.54 -18.83 26.07
CA ASP A 103 -4.31 -19.19 27.47
C ASP A 103 -3.63 -20.55 27.67
N LEU A 104 -3.76 -21.46 26.70
CA LEU A 104 -3.12 -22.78 26.74
C LEU A 104 -1.70 -22.80 26.14
N TRP A 105 -1.21 -21.68 25.60
CA TRP A 105 0.17 -21.60 25.12
C TRP A 105 1.16 -21.46 26.30
N PRO A 106 2.07 -22.43 26.51
CA PRO A 106 3.02 -22.35 27.62
C PRO A 106 4.00 -21.19 27.35
N ASN A 107 4.06 -20.25 28.31
CA ASN A 107 5.01 -19.12 28.38
C ASN A 107 4.71 -17.84 27.57
N LEU A 108 3.45 -17.45 27.39
CA LEU A 108 3.14 -16.05 27.00
C LEU A 108 3.48 -15.03 28.10
N SER A 109 3.44 -15.43 29.38
CA SER A 109 3.76 -14.59 30.53
C SER A 109 5.25 -14.24 30.68
N ALA A 110 6.13 -14.94 29.96
CA ALA A 110 7.58 -14.75 30.01
C ALA A 110 8.13 -13.87 28.88
N LEU A 111 7.29 -13.46 27.91
CA LEU A 111 7.72 -12.58 26.82
C LEU A 111 7.81 -11.13 27.32
N PRO A 112 8.90 -10.41 27.00
CA PRO A 112 9.03 -9.01 27.39
C PRO A 112 7.84 -8.21 26.83
N ARG A 113 7.19 -7.42 27.69
CA ARG A 113 6.01 -6.59 27.39
C ARG A 113 6.21 -5.51 26.31
N GLN A 114 7.29 -5.57 25.55
CA GLN A 114 7.72 -4.56 24.58
C GLN A 114 7.15 -4.80 23.17
N CYS A 115 6.37 -5.87 22.98
CA CYS A 115 5.55 -6.06 21.79
C CYS A 115 4.09 -5.75 22.14
N LEU A 116 3.79 -4.46 22.33
CA LEU A 116 2.44 -3.92 22.39
C LEU A 116 2.44 -2.57 21.64
#